data_AF-A0A0J1D720-F1
#
_entry.id   AF-A0A0J1D720-F1
#
_cell.length_a   1.000
_cell.length_b   1.000
_cell.length_c   1.000
_cell.angle_alpha   90.00
_cell.angle_beta   90.00
_cell.angle_gamma   90.00
#
_symmetry.space_group_name_H-M   'P 1'
#
loop_
_entity.id
_entity.type
_entity.pdbx_description
1 polymer ?
#
loop_
_entity_poly.entity_id
_entity_poly.type
_entity_poly.pdbx_seq_one_letter_code
_entity_poly.pdbx_strand_id
1 'polypeptide(L)'
;MDVMQEKTAIGLDGEIWMTVGGENLGGPGRIALLAKIGECGSITQAAKAIRMSYKAAWDAIDAMNNLAGEPLVARLAGGKGGGGTRLTARGEQLVANFRLIEREHRNFVQRLGEQAAGIADDYLLVRKMSMRTSARNQFSGKVTRLARGAVNDEIELAVAGGHAIVAIVTHESVDSLGLQVGADAFALVKSSSIILAAQDEGARYSARNRLTGTIARIEPGAVNTEVVIDLPGGGSVAAIVTRESSNAMGLAVGGTVTAMFKASSVIVGVPA
;
A
#
# COMPACT_ATOMS: atom_id res chain seq x y z
N MET A 1 2.31 6.00 -26.36
CA MET A 1 3.30 4.97 -25.94
C MET A 1 3.19 4.94 -24.43
N ASP A 2 2.24 4.15 -23.94
CA ASP A 2 1.83 4.15 -22.54
C ASP A 2 2.88 3.47 -21.68
N VAL A 3 3.42 4.25 -20.75
CA VAL A 3 4.29 3.77 -19.68
C VAL A 3 3.39 3.03 -18.70
N MET A 4 3.60 1.73 -18.60
CA MET A 4 3.05 0.87 -17.55
C MET A 4 3.34 1.48 -16.18
N GLN A 5 2.32 2.09 -15.57
CA GLN A 5 2.27 2.26 -14.13
C GLN A 5 2.02 0.87 -13.54
N GLU A 6 3.08 0.22 -13.07
CA GLU A 6 2.95 -0.93 -12.18
C GLU A 6 2.29 -0.45 -10.89
N LYS A 7 0.95 -0.62 -10.83
CA LYS A 7 0.20 -0.52 -9.60
C LYS A 7 0.77 -1.55 -8.64
N THR A 8 1.46 -1.09 -7.60
CA THR A 8 1.77 -1.89 -6.41
C THR A 8 0.47 -2.18 -5.64
N ALA A 9 -0.43 -2.93 -6.25
CA ALA A 9 -1.68 -3.36 -5.63
C ALA A 9 -1.40 -4.63 -4.81
N ILE A 10 -1.97 -4.69 -3.61
CA ILE A 10 -1.94 -5.92 -2.79
C ILE A 10 -2.70 -7.01 -3.56
N GLY A 11 -1.99 -8.06 -3.96
CA GLY A 11 -2.60 -9.29 -4.49
C GLY A 11 -3.17 -10.12 -3.34
N LEU A 12 -4.43 -10.57 -3.48
CA LEU A 12 -5.05 -11.51 -2.56
C LEU A 12 -5.22 -12.85 -3.27
N ASP A 13 -4.71 -13.91 -2.63
CA ASP A 13 -4.84 -15.29 -3.06
C ASP A 13 -5.42 -16.14 -1.92
N GLY A 14 -6.01 -17.28 -2.26
CA GLY A 14 -6.52 -18.22 -1.26
C GLY A 14 -6.85 -19.60 -1.83
N GLU A 15 -6.82 -20.61 -0.97
CA GLU A 15 -7.17 -21.99 -1.29
C GLU A 15 -8.29 -22.51 -0.38
N ILE A 16 -9.09 -23.43 -0.90
CA ILE A 16 -10.21 -24.05 -0.16
C ILE A 16 -9.98 -25.52 0.09
N TRP A 17 -10.46 -25.99 1.24
CA TRP A 17 -10.43 -27.39 1.66
C TRP A 17 -11.82 -27.78 2.16
N MET A 18 -12.24 -29.00 1.84
CA MET A 18 -13.47 -29.60 2.36
C MET A 18 -13.13 -30.54 3.52
N THR A 19 -13.94 -30.49 4.59
CA THR A 19 -13.81 -31.40 5.74
C THR A 19 -15.11 -32.16 5.99
N VAL A 20 -14.98 -33.36 6.56
CA VAL A 20 -16.11 -34.19 7.02
C VAL A 20 -15.77 -34.65 8.44
N GLY A 21 -16.59 -34.30 9.42
CA GLY A 21 -16.32 -34.63 10.83
C GLY A 21 -15.02 -34.03 11.38
N GLY A 22 -14.52 -32.94 10.78
CA GLY A 22 -13.23 -32.33 11.12
C GLY A 22 -12.01 -32.93 10.39
N GLU A 23 -12.18 -34.04 9.67
CA GLU A 23 -11.13 -34.62 8.85
C GLU A 23 -11.10 -34.01 7.45
N ASN A 24 -9.90 -33.80 6.90
CA ASN A 24 -9.73 -33.24 5.56
C ASN A 24 -10.17 -34.26 4.50
N LEU A 25 -11.28 -33.98 3.83
CA LEU A 25 -11.78 -34.76 2.70
C LEU A 25 -10.94 -34.45 1.46
N GLY A 26 -10.80 -33.18 1.09
CA GLY A 26 -9.95 -32.80 -0.02
C GLY A 26 -9.84 -31.31 -0.26
N GLY A 27 -8.71 -30.90 -0.83
CA GLY A 27 -8.45 -29.57 -1.37
C GLY A 27 -7.90 -29.69 -2.81
N PRO A 28 -7.22 -28.66 -3.32
CA PRO A 28 -6.81 -28.59 -4.73
C PRO A 28 -6.06 -29.84 -5.20
N GLY A 29 -5.12 -30.35 -4.39
CA GLY A 29 -4.32 -31.54 -4.74
C GLY A 29 -5.12 -32.84 -4.87
N ARG A 30 -6.01 -33.15 -3.92
CA ARG A 30 -6.78 -34.41 -3.94
C ARG A 30 -7.88 -34.40 -5.00
N ILE A 31 -8.50 -33.25 -5.22
CA ILE A 31 -9.48 -33.09 -6.29
C ILE A 31 -8.80 -33.09 -7.67
N ALA A 32 -7.62 -32.48 -7.80
CA ALA A 32 -6.83 -32.57 -9.03
C ALA A 32 -6.45 -34.02 -9.36
N LEU A 33 -6.14 -34.85 -8.35
CA LEU A 33 -5.90 -36.28 -8.53
C LEU A 33 -7.13 -36.98 -9.12
N LEU A 34 -8.32 -36.81 -8.52
CA LEU A 34 -9.56 -37.41 -9.03
C LEU A 34 -9.88 -36.93 -10.45
N ALA A 35 -9.78 -35.62 -10.70
CA ALA A 35 -10.00 -35.05 -12.03
C ALA A 35 -9.05 -35.67 -13.07
N LYS A 36 -7.76 -35.81 -12.75
CA LYS A 36 -6.79 -36.43 -13.65
C LYS A 36 -7.04 -37.92 -13.87
N ILE A 37 -7.50 -38.65 -12.86
CA ILE A 37 -7.91 -40.05 -13.01
C ILE A 37 -9.09 -40.15 -13.99
N GLY A 38 -10.07 -39.24 -13.89
CA GLY A 38 -11.19 -39.17 -14.83
C GLY A 38 -10.75 -38.89 -16.28
N GLU A 39 -9.70 -38.09 -16.47
CA GLU A 39 -9.16 -37.76 -17.80
C GLU A 39 -8.31 -38.89 -18.41
N CYS A 40 -7.39 -39.49 -17.66
CA CYS A 40 -6.41 -40.43 -18.20
C CYS A 40 -6.76 -41.91 -17.98
N GLY A 41 -7.74 -42.19 -17.12
CA GLY A 41 -8.16 -43.55 -16.81
C GLY A 41 -7.15 -44.38 -16.02
N SER A 42 -6.15 -43.76 -15.38
CA SER A 42 -5.07 -44.45 -14.68
C SER A 42 -4.58 -43.66 -13.46
N ILE A 43 -4.57 -44.30 -12.28
CA ILE A 43 -4.05 -43.72 -11.04
C ILE A 43 -2.57 -43.36 -11.18
N THR A 44 -1.78 -44.24 -11.81
CA THR A 44 -0.34 -44.02 -11.99
C THR A 44 -0.06 -42.81 -12.89
N GLN A 45 -0.80 -42.65 -13.99
CA GLN A 45 -0.63 -41.51 -14.89
C GLN A 45 -1.11 -40.21 -14.22
N ALA A 46 -2.24 -40.25 -13.50
CA ALA A 46 -2.76 -39.09 -12.78
C ALA A 46 -1.79 -38.60 -11.70
N ALA A 47 -1.27 -39.52 -10.87
CA ALA A 47 -0.28 -39.21 -9.84
C ALA A 47 0.97 -38.55 -10.43
N LYS A 48 1.50 -39.10 -11.54
CA LYS A 48 2.64 -38.52 -12.25
C LYS A 48 2.34 -37.12 -12.79
N ALA A 49 1.16 -36.90 -13.35
CA ALA A 49 0.76 -35.61 -13.93
C ALA A 49 0.69 -34.48 -12.89
N ILE A 50 0.31 -34.80 -11.64
CA ILE A 50 0.24 -33.83 -10.54
C ILE A 50 1.46 -33.88 -9.61
N ARG A 51 2.55 -34.56 -10.02
CA ARG A 51 3.79 -34.74 -9.24
C ARG A 51 3.58 -35.36 -7.84
N MET A 52 2.60 -36.25 -7.71
CA MET A 52 2.32 -37.03 -6.50
C MET A 52 2.93 -38.43 -6.62
N SER A 53 3.44 -38.99 -5.52
CA SER A 53 3.90 -40.38 -5.51
C SER A 53 2.71 -41.33 -5.67
N TYR A 54 2.93 -42.48 -6.30
CA TYR A 54 1.88 -43.48 -6.47
C TYR A 54 1.26 -43.92 -5.13
N LYS A 55 2.09 -44.08 -4.09
CA LYS A 55 1.63 -44.41 -2.74
C LYS A 55 0.75 -43.29 -2.17
N ALA A 56 1.18 -42.03 -2.26
CA ALA A 56 0.40 -40.90 -1.76
C ALA A 56 -0.94 -40.73 -2.50
N ALA A 57 -0.98 -41.07 -3.79
CA ALA A 57 -2.22 -41.08 -4.56
C ALA A 57 -3.20 -42.14 -4.06
N TRP A 58 -2.72 -43.36 -3.77
CA TRP A 58 -3.54 -44.40 -3.16
C TRP A 58 -4.03 -44.02 -1.77
N ASP A 59 -3.14 -43.56 -0.90
CA ASP A 59 -3.48 -43.14 0.46
C ASP A 59 -4.55 -42.01 0.43
N ALA A 60 -4.44 -41.08 -0.52
CA ALA A 60 -5.43 -40.02 -0.72
C ALA A 60 -6.79 -40.55 -1.18
N ILE A 61 -6.82 -41.50 -2.13
CA ILE A 61 -8.06 -42.12 -2.62
C ILE A 61 -8.74 -42.90 -1.49
N ASP A 62 -8.00 -43.69 -0.72
CA ASP A 62 -8.54 -44.48 0.38
C ASP A 62 -9.11 -43.58 1.47
N ALA A 63 -8.40 -42.51 1.85
CA ALA A 63 -8.90 -41.52 2.79
C ALA A 63 -10.19 -40.86 2.29
N MET A 64 -10.25 -40.48 1.00
CA MET A 64 -11.45 -39.87 0.43
C MET A 64 -12.63 -40.85 0.35
N ASN A 65 -12.40 -42.13 0.03
CA ASN A 65 -13.46 -43.14 0.00
C ASN A 65 -14.04 -43.37 1.40
N ASN A 66 -13.19 -43.46 2.42
CA ASN A 66 -13.63 -43.64 3.81
C ASN A 66 -14.48 -42.46 4.28
N LEU A 67 -14.05 -41.23 3.99
CA LEU A 67 -14.77 -40.02 4.37
C LEU A 67 -16.03 -39.78 3.53
N ALA A 68 -16.06 -40.22 2.27
CA ALA A 68 -17.24 -40.14 1.42
C ALA A 68 -18.29 -41.20 1.75
N GLY A 69 -17.91 -42.27 2.46
CA GLY A 69 -18.79 -43.40 2.76
C GLY A 69 -19.09 -44.32 1.57
N GLU A 70 -18.55 -44.01 0.39
CA GLU A 70 -18.70 -44.78 -0.84
C GLU A 70 -17.50 -44.59 -1.78
N PRO A 71 -17.21 -45.54 -2.69
CA PRO A 71 -16.07 -45.42 -3.61
C PRO A 71 -16.22 -44.24 -4.58
N LEU A 72 -15.20 -43.40 -4.65
CA LEU A 72 -15.08 -42.31 -5.63
C LEU A 72 -14.44 -42.76 -6.95
N VAL A 73 -13.77 -43.92 -6.92
CA VAL A 73 -13.00 -44.48 -8.03
C VAL A 73 -13.36 -45.96 -8.20
N ALA A 74 -13.59 -46.39 -9.44
CA ALA A 74 -13.88 -47.77 -9.80
C ALA A 74 -12.80 -48.34 -10.72
N ARG A 75 -12.45 -49.61 -10.50
CA ARG A 75 -11.57 -50.37 -11.40
C ARG A 75 -12.38 -50.91 -12.58
N LEU A 76 -11.83 -50.79 -13.79
CA LEU A 76 -12.30 -51.49 -14.97
C LEU A 76 -11.61 -52.85 -15.01
N ALA A 77 -12.39 -53.92 -15.20
CA ALA A 77 -11.81 -55.24 -15.41
C ALA A 77 -10.96 -55.23 -16.70
N GLY A 78 -9.69 -55.62 -16.61
CA GLY A 78 -8.78 -55.68 -17.75
C GLY A 78 -7.81 -56.83 -17.63
N GLY A 79 -7.68 -57.60 -18.73
CA GLY A 79 -6.77 -58.73 -18.89
C GLY A 79 -5.28 -58.34 -18.94
N LYS A 80 -4.47 -59.08 -19.72
CA LYS A 80 -2.98 -59.14 -19.70
C LYS A 80 -2.17 -57.81 -19.77
N GLY A 81 -2.78 -56.64 -19.78
CA GLY A 81 -2.14 -55.31 -19.77
C GLY A 81 -2.52 -54.39 -18.60
N GLY A 82 -3.34 -54.84 -17.64
CA GLY A 82 -3.72 -54.06 -16.45
C GLY A 82 -5.09 -53.38 -16.57
N GLY A 83 -5.89 -53.48 -15.51
CA GLY A 83 -7.23 -52.89 -15.44
C GLY A 83 -7.16 -51.35 -15.38
N GLY A 84 -7.98 -50.70 -16.21
CA GLY A 84 -8.14 -49.24 -16.17
C GLY A 84 -8.83 -48.77 -14.89
N THR A 85 -8.87 -47.47 -14.69
CA THR A 85 -9.54 -46.83 -13.57
C THR A 85 -10.48 -45.74 -14.08
N ARG A 86 -11.66 -45.57 -13.48
CA ARG A 86 -12.56 -44.45 -13.79
C ARG A 86 -13.14 -43.87 -12.52
N LEU A 87 -13.61 -42.63 -12.58
CA LEU A 87 -14.42 -42.07 -11.50
C LEU A 87 -15.76 -42.80 -11.43
N THR A 88 -16.32 -42.91 -10.22
CA THR A 88 -17.73 -43.23 -10.04
C THR A 88 -18.58 -41.98 -10.27
N ALA A 89 -19.90 -42.14 -10.39
CA ALA A 89 -20.82 -41.00 -10.46
C ALA A 89 -20.63 -40.05 -9.26
N ARG A 90 -20.35 -40.60 -8.07
CA ARG A 90 -20.03 -39.81 -6.88
C ARG A 90 -18.70 -39.05 -7.01
N GLY A 91 -17.66 -39.71 -7.52
CA GLY A 91 -16.36 -39.09 -7.77
C GLY A 91 -16.46 -37.93 -8.77
N GLU A 92 -17.22 -38.11 -9.85
CA GLU A 92 -17.51 -37.06 -10.83
C GLU A 92 -18.25 -35.88 -10.20
N GLN A 93 -19.29 -36.15 -9.39
CA GLN A 93 -20.05 -35.13 -8.68
C GLN A 93 -19.18 -34.34 -7.69
N LEU A 94 -18.29 -35.02 -6.95
CA LEU A 94 -17.37 -34.38 -6.01
C LEU A 94 -16.43 -33.40 -6.72
N VAL A 95 -15.84 -33.82 -7.84
CA VAL A 95 -14.96 -32.96 -8.65
C VAL A 95 -15.73 -31.77 -9.21
N ALA A 96 -16.94 -31.99 -9.74
CA ALA A 96 -17.78 -30.92 -10.27
C ALA A 96 -18.15 -29.89 -9.20
N ASN A 97 -18.59 -30.34 -8.03
CA ASN A 97 -18.97 -29.48 -6.91
C ASN A 97 -17.76 -28.68 -6.40
N PHE A 98 -16.60 -29.31 -6.25
CA PHE A 98 -15.40 -28.58 -5.81
C PHE A 98 -15.00 -27.50 -6.81
N ARG A 99 -15.01 -27.79 -8.11
CA ARG A 99 -14.70 -26.78 -9.16
C ARG A 99 -15.67 -25.61 -9.14
N LEU A 100 -16.95 -25.85 -8.83
CA LEU A 100 -17.93 -24.78 -8.65
C LEU A 100 -17.57 -23.90 -7.46
N ILE A 101 -17.30 -24.49 -6.29
CA ILE A 101 -16.95 -23.75 -5.07
C ILE A 101 -15.62 -22.99 -5.26
N GLU A 102 -14.62 -23.61 -5.89
CA GLU A 102 -13.32 -22.99 -6.17
C GLU A 102 -13.47 -21.74 -7.06
N ARG A 103 -14.35 -21.80 -8.07
CA ARG A 103 -14.65 -20.66 -8.93
C ARG A 103 -15.30 -19.52 -8.15
N GLU A 104 -16.32 -19.82 -7.33
CA GLU A 104 -17.00 -18.80 -6.53
C GLU A 104 -16.05 -18.19 -5.48
N HIS A 105 -15.20 -19.01 -4.87
CA HIS A 105 -14.14 -18.55 -3.98
C HIS A 105 -13.17 -17.60 -4.69
N ARG A 106 -12.67 -17.97 -5.87
CA ARG A 106 -11.77 -17.11 -6.67
C ARG A 106 -12.43 -15.77 -6.98
N ASN A 107 -13.69 -15.78 -7.41
CA ASN A 107 -14.46 -14.56 -7.69
C ASN A 107 -14.66 -13.70 -6.43
N PHE A 108 -14.83 -14.33 -5.27
CA PHE A 108 -14.94 -13.62 -4.00
C PHE A 108 -13.61 -12.96 -3.61
N VAL A 109 -12.50 -13.70 -3.65
CA VAL A 109 -11.16 -13.17 -3.34
C VAL A 109 -10.78 -12.04 -4.30
N GLN A 110 -11.08 -12.18 -5.59
CA GLN A 110 -10.84 -11.13 -6.58
C GLN A 110 -11.64 -9.85 -6.26
N ARG A 111 -12.93 -9.98 -5.94
CA ARG A 111 -13.76 -8.82 -5.53
C ARG A 111 -13.24 -8.15 -4.27
N LEU A 112 -12.76 -8.93 -3.30
CA LEU A 112 -12.10 -8.37 -2.12
C LEU A 112 -10.82 -7.61 -2.49
N GLY A 113 -10.02 -8.14 -3.42
CA GLY A 113 -8.82 -7.46 -3.93
C GLY A 113 -9.14 -6.13 -4.61
N GLU A 114 -10.20 -6.08 -5.41
CA GLU A 114 -10.68 -4.87 -6.09
C GLU A 114 -11.17 -3.81 -5.08
N GLN A 115 -11.86 -4.22 -4.01
CA GLN A 115 -12.28 -3.33 -2.92
C GLN A 115 -11.11 -2.91 -2.01
N ALA A 116 -10.12 -3.78 -1.81
CA ALA A 116 -8.94 -3.51 -1.02
C ALA A 116 -8.03 -2.43 -1.63
N ALA A 117 -8.14 -2.14 -2.93
CA ALA A 117 -7.44 -1.01 -3.54
C ALA A 117 -7.85 0.34 -2.92
N GLY A 118 -9.14 0.53 -2.60
CA GLY A 118 -9.61 1.72 -1.87
C GLY A 118 -9.14 1.71 -0.40
N ILE A 119 -9.13 0.53 0.23
CA ILE A 119 -8.65 0.36 1.60
C ILE A 119 -7.14 0.57 1.69
N ALA A 120 -6.36 0.29 0.64
CA ALA A 120 -4.92 0.51 0.59
C ALA A 120 -4.58 2.00 0.48
N ASP A 121 -5.34 2.78 -0.29
CA ASP A 121 -5.23 4.24 -0.32
C ASP A 121 -5.61 4.84 1.04
N ASP A 122 -6.67 4.34 1.66
CA ASP A 122 -7.05 4.70 3.03
C ASP A 122 -6.01 4.23 4.05
N TYR A 123 -5.35 3.10 3.84
CA TYR A 123 -4.27 2.61 4.71
C TYR A 123 -3.02 3.47 4.58
N LEU A 124 -2.66 3.91 3.37
CA LEU A 124 -1.60 4.88 3.14
C LEU A 124 -1.93 6.24 3.78
N LEU A 125 -3.20 6.66 3.73
CA LEU A 125 -3.69 7.85 4.43
C LEU A 125 -3.62 7.66 5.96
N VAL A 126 -4.11 6.53 6.48
CA VAL A 126 -4.08 6.17 7.91
C VAL A 126 -2.63 6.06 8.40
N ARG A 127 -1.70 5.55 7.60
CA ARG A 127 -0.26 5.48 7.89
C ARG A 127 0.42 6.85 7.83
N LYS A 128 -0.02 7.73 6.93
CA LYS A 128 0.35 9.16 6.95
C LYS A 128 -0.21 9.86 8.19
N MET A 129 -1.40 9.47 8.67
CA MET A 129 -2.06 9.99 9.86
C MET A 129 -1.60 9.36 11.19
N SER A 130 -0.97 8.17 11.16
CA SER A 130 -0.51 7.47 12.37
C SER A 130 0.70 8.14 13.01
N MET A 131 1.30 9.12 12.34
CA MET A 131 2.37 9.93 12.88
C MET A 131 1.80 11.16 13.61
N ARG A 132 1.93 11.19 14.93
CA ARG A 132 1.61 12.37 15.74
C ARG A 132 2.89 13.11 16.07
N THR A 133 3.06 14.30 15.49
CA THR A 133 4.19 15.18 15.80
C THR A 133 3.70 16.54 16.31
N SER A 134 4.59 17.29 16.96
CA SER A 134 4.28 18.67 17.40
C SER A 134 4.41 19.70 16.28
N ALA A 135 4.97 19.32 15.13
CA ALA A 135 5.03 20.19 13.96
C ALA A 135 3.62 20.30 13.35
N ARG A 136 3.10 21.53 13.27
CA ARG A 136 1.77 21.81 12.68
C ARG A 136 1.78 21.82 11.16
N ASN A 137 2.94 22.04 10.56
CA ASN A 137 3.09 22.06 9.11
C ASN A 137 3.66 20.71 8.68
N GLN A 138 2.83 19.91 8.03
CA GLN A 138 3.21 18.63 7.46
C GLN A 138 2.87 18.64 5.97
N PHE A 139 3.88 18.57 5.13
CA PHE A 139 3.74 18.56 3.68
C PHE A 139 4.15 17.19 3.15
N SER A 140 3.21 16.45 2.57
CA SER A 140 3.49 15.16 1.94
C SER A 140 3.68 15.34 0.44
N GLY A 141 4.63 14.61 -0.13
CA GLY A 141 5.00 14.79 -1.53
C GLY A 141 5.96 13.73 -2.06
N LYS A 142 6.47 13.97 -3.27
CA LYS A 142 7.50 13.15 -3.90
C LYS A 142 8.80 13.93 -4.02
N VAL A 143 9.92 13.25 -3.84
CA VAL A 143 11.25 13.82 -4.08
C VAL A 143 11.41 14.08 -5.58
N THR A 144 11.56 15.33 -5.98
CA THR A 144 11.80 15.72 -7.39
C THR A 144 13.27 15.93 -7.69
N ARG A 145 14.05 16.33 -6.69
CA ARG A 145 15.49 16.60 -6.82
C ARG A 145 16.22 16.19 -5.55
N LEU A 146 17.39 15.58 -5.73
CA LEU A 146 18.33 15.21 -4.67
C LEU A 146 19.73 15.63 -5.12
N ALA A 147 20.30 16.63 -4.46
CA ALA A 147 21.65 17.11 -4.71
C ALA A 147 22.55 16.69 -3.56
N ARG A 148 23.44 15.73 -3.84
CA ARG A 148 24.38 15.17 -2.87
C ARG A 148 25.50 16.16 -2.57
N GLY A 149 25.78 16.39 -1.29
CA GLY A 149 26.92 17.16 -0.81
C GLY A 149 27.93 16.30 -0.05
N ALA A 150 28.99 16.93 0.47
CA ALA A 150 30.04 16.23 1.22
C ALA A 150 29.61 15.81 2.64
N VAL A 151 28.62 16.51 3.21
CA VAL A 151 28.14 16.27 4.59
C VAL A 151 26.62 16.27 4.63
N ASN A 152 26.00 17.26 3.98
CA ASN A 152 24.56 17.40 3.87
C ASN A 152 24.13 17.36 2.42
N ASP A 153 22.93 16.87 2.19
CA ASP A 153 22.28 16.81 0.91
C ASP A 153 21.10 17.79 0.88
N GLU A 154 20.88 18.42 -0.28
CA GLU A 154 19.69 19.24 -0.54
C GLU A 154 18.65 18.37 -1.25
N ILE A 155 17.46 18.26 -0.65
CA ILE A 155 16.32 17.58 -1.25
C ILE A 155 15.22 18.58 -1.59
N GLU A 156 14.49 18.30 -2.65
CA GLU A 156 13.32 19.05 -3.07
C GLU A 156 12.12 18.10 -3.14
N LEU A 157 11.05 18.46 -2.44
CA LEU A 157 9.79 17.73 -2.42
C LEU A 157 8.74 18.53 -3.18
N ALA A 158 8.16 17.94 -4.23
CA ALA A 158 6.93 18.46 -4.82
C ALA A 158 5.75 18.08 -3.93
N VAL A 159 5.01 19.08 -3.48
CA VAL A 159 3.85 18.92 -2.59
C VAL A 159 2.59 19.44 -3.27
N ALA A 160 1.43 19.25 -2.62
CA ALA A 160 0.14 19.67 -3.16
C ALA A 160 0.13 21.16 -3.53
N GLY A 161 -0.71 21.53 -4.50
CA GLY A 161 -0.86 22.92 -4.95
C GLY A 161 0.28 23.45 -5.82
N GLY A 162 1.19 22.58 -6.29
CA GLY A 162 2.32 22.96 -7.14
C GLY A 162 3.47 23.62 -6.38
N HIS A 163 3.46 23.55 -5.04
CA HIS A 163 4.52 24.07 -4.21
C HIS A 163 5.70 23.08 -4.14
N ALA A 164 6.88 23.61 -3.86
CA ALA A 164 8.08 22.83 -3.60
C ALA A 164 8.62 23.15 -2.21
N ILE A 165 9.04 22.12 -1.47
CA ILE A 165 9.71 22.24 -0.18
C ILE A 165 11.14 21.74 -0.31
N VAL A 166 12.09 22.63 -0.06
CA VAL A 166 13.52 22.34 -0.01
C VAL A 166 13.93 22.04 1.42
N ALA A 167 14.60 20.91 1.63
CA ALA A 167 15.18 20.53 2.92
C ALA A 167 16.67 20.24 2.79
N ILE A 168 17.42 20.52 3.85
CA ILE A 168 18.82 20.11 3.98
C ILE A 168 18.87 19.06 5.08
N VAL A 169 19.32 17.85 4.72
CA VAL A 169 19.43 16.70 5.62
C VAL A 169 20.84 16.11 5.55
N THR A 170 21.25 15.35 6.57
CA THR A 170 22.56 14.69 6.53
C THR A 170 22.59 13.61 5.46
N HIS A 171 23.77 13.36 4.90
CA HIS A 171 23.98 12.28 3.92
C HIS A 171 23.49 10.91 4.45
N GLU A 172 23.79 10.63 5.72
CA GLU A 172 23.34 9.44 6.43
C GLU A 172 21.82 9.35 6.54
N SER A 173 21.12 10.48 6.72
CA SER A 173 19.65 10.50 6.74
C SER A 173 19.07 10.17 5.36
N VAL A 174 19.67 10.66 4.27
CA VAL A 174 19.25 10.28 2.91
C VAL A 174 19.39 8.78 2.69
N ASP A 175 20.51 8.20 3.10
CA ASP A 175 20.79 6.78 2.90
C ASP A 175 19.90 5.89 3.76
N SER A 176 19.80 6.19 5.05
CA SER A 176 18.99 5.42 6.00
C SER A 176 17.49 5.49 5.72
N LEU A 177 17.00 6.62 5.21
CA LEU A 177 15.59 6.79 4.81
C LEU A 177 15.32 6.30 3.39
N GLY A 178 16.34 5.88 2.64
CA GLY A 178 16.20 5.45 1.24
C GLY A 178 15.69 6.56 0.32
N LEU A 179 16.03 7.82 0.60
CA LEU A 179 15.58 8.96 -0.19
C LEU A 179 16.26 8.97 -1.56
N GLN A 180 15.44 8.96 -2.61
CA GLN A 180 15.86 9.06 -4.00
C GLN A 180 14.78 9.80 -4.80
N VAL A 181 15.13 10.32 -5.98
CA VAL A 181 14.14 10.96 -6.87
C VAL A 181 13.01 9.97 -7.16
N GLY A 182 11.77 10.44 -6.99
CA GLY A 182 10.54 9.64 -7.11
C GLY A 182 10.03 9.03 -5.80
N ALA A 183 10.86 8.99 -4.75
CA ALA A 183 10.46 8.45 -3.44
C ALA A 183 9.36 9.31 -2.79
N ASP A 184 8.43 8.65 -2.10
CA ASP A 184 7.43 9.30 -1.25
C ASP A 184 8.07 9.73 0.07
N ALA A 185 7.88 10.99 0.44
CA ALA A 185 8.38 11.56 1.68
C ALA A 185 7.43 12.64 2.21
N PHE A 186 7.65 13.05 3.45
CA PHE A 186 6.96 14.19 4.05
C PHE A 186 7.95 15.11 4.76
N ALA A 187 7.66 16.41 4.70
CA ALA A 187 8.38 17.47 5.38
C ALA A 187 7.58 17.95 6.59
N LEU A 188 8.26 18.05 7.73
CA LEU A 188 7.74 18.60 8.98
C LEU A 188 8.43 19.92 9.27
N VAL A 189 7.63 20.96 9.52
CA VAL A 189 8.14 22.30 9.86
C VAL A 189 7.40 22.82 11.08
N LYS A 190 8.16 23.19 12.12
CA LYS A 190 7.59 23.77 13.33
C LYS A 190 7.12 25.20 13.03
N SER A 191 5.93 25.56 13.49
CA SER A 191 5.35 26.89 13.25
C SER A 191 6.21 28.05 13.75
N SER A 192 6.97 27.83 14.82
CA SER A 192 7.91 28.83 15.36
C SER A 192 9.18 29.01 14.53
N SER A 193 9.41 28.18 13.51
CA SER A 193 10.53 28.30 12.56
C SER A 193 10.12 29.01 11.27
N ILE A 194 8.85 29.40 11.16
CA ILE A 194 8.29 30.11 10.01
C ILE A 194 8.28 31.61 10.30
N ILE A 195 8.88 32.37 9.40
CA ILE A 195 8.92 33.83 9.40
C ILE A 195 7.88 34.32 8.40
N LEU A 196 7.15 35.38 8.74
CA LEU A 196 6.18 36.01 7.84
C LEU A 196 6.77 37.27 7.21
N ALA A 197 6.49 37.47 5.93
CA ALA A 197 6.75 38.72 5.22
C ALA A 197 5.46 39.22 4.56
N ALA A 198 4.97 40.38 4.97
CA ALA A 198 3.74 41.00 4.46
C ALA A 198 3.94 41.70 3.10
N GLN A 199 5.17 42.13 2.81
CA GLN A 199 5.53 42.80 1.55
C GLN A 199 6.87 42.24 1.06
N ASP A 200 6.91 41.80 -0.21
CA ASP A 200 8.07 41.18 -0.86
C ASP A 200 8.59 42.10 -1.98
N GLU A 201 8.99 43.32 -1.62
CA GLU A 201 9.44 44.35 -2.57
C GLU A 201 10.89 44.10 -3.05
N GLY A 202 11.16 42.92 -3.62
CA GLY A 202 12.45 42.61 -4.23
C GLY A 202 13.60 42.35 -3.24
N ALA A 203 13.28 42.17 -1.96
CA ALA A 203 14.25 41.76 -0.96
C ALA A 203 14.79 40.35 -1.26
N ARG A 204 16.09 40.15 -1.01
CA ARG A 204 16.74 38.85 -1.19
C ARG A 204 16.82 38.14 0.15
N TYR A 205 16.25 36.94 0.21
CA TYR A 205 16.27 36.10 1.40
C TYR A 205 17.18 34.90 1.21
N SER A 206 17.83 34.49 2.30
CA SER A 206 18.58 33.24 2.35
C SER A 206 17.70 32.04 2.77
N ALA A 207 16.40 32.25 3.00
CA ALA A 207 15.42 31.21 3.19
C ALA A 207 15.09 30.59 1.82
N ARG A 208 15.19 29.26 1.72
CA ARG A 208 14.96 28.54 0.46
C ARG A 208 13.49 28.23 0.23
N ASN A 209 12.69 28.19 1.29
CA ASN A 209 11.26 27.93 1.23
C ASN A 209 10.49 29.24 1.38
N ARG A 210 9.60 29.50 0.42
CA ARG A 210 8.78 30.71 0.35
C ARG A 210 7.41 30.32 -0.18
N LEU A 211 6.40 30.37 0.69
CA LEU A 211 5.03 29.96 0.37
C LEU A 211 4.13 31.19 0.56
N THR A 212 3.70 31.77 -0.56
CA THR A 212 2.82 32.94 -0.57
C THR A 212 1.37 32.49 -0.58
N GLY A 213 0.56 33.12 0.26
CA GLY A 213 -0.85 32.79 0.38
C GLY A 213 -1.65 33.91 1.03
N THR A 214 -2.90 33.60 1.37
CA THR A 214 -3.84 34.53 1.98
C THR A 214 -4.04 34.16 3.45
N ILE A 215 -3.99 35.14 4.33
CA ILE A 215 -4.22 34.92 5.76
C ILE A 215 -5.68 34.51 5.96
N ALA A 216 -5.90 33.28 6.40
CA ALA A 216 -7.22 32.74 6.66
C ALA A 216 -7.68 33.01 8.10
N ARG A 217 -6.73 32.94 9.06
CA ARG A 217 -7.03 33.11 10.49
C ARG A 217 -5.85 33.72 11.23
N ILE A 218 -6.16 34.56 12.21
CA ILE A 218 -5.21 35.11 13.17
C ILE A 218 -5.78 34.89 14.57
N GLU A 219 -4.99 34.27 15.46
CA GLU A 219 -5.34 34.01 16.85
C GLU A 219 -4.30 34.66 17.78
N PRO A 220 -4.60 35.85 18.31
CA PRO A 220 -3.69 36.55 19.23
C PRO A 220 -3.68 35.91 20.62
N GLY A 221 -2.55 35.33 21.02
CA GLY A 221 -2.25 34.91 22.40
C GLY A 221 -1.47 35.99 23.17
N ALA A 222 -1.26 35.83 24.48
CA ALA A 222 -0.69 36.89 25.33
C ALA A 222 0.69 37.41 24.86
N VAL A 223 1.55 36.50 24.38
CA VAL A 223 2.91 36.81 23.91
C VAL A 223 3.05 36.59 22.40
N ASN A 224 2.40 35.55 21.88
CA ASN A 224 2.51 35.13 20.49
C ASN A 224 1.16 35.22 19.79
N THR A 225 1.21 35.34 18.46
CA THR A 225 0.04 35.25 17.58
C THR A 225 0.23 34.05 16.66
N GLU A 226 -0.79 33.19 16.60
CA GLU A 226 -0.88 32.15 15.58
C GLU A 226 -1.52 32.72 14.32
N VAL A 227 -0.89 32.48 13.18
CA VAL A 227 -1.35 32.93 11.87
C VAL A 227 -1.46 31.72 10.96
N VAL A 228 -2.65 31.48 10.42
CA VAL A 228 -2.92 30.42 9.45
C VAL A 228 -3.10 31.04 8.08
N ILE A 229 -2.37 30.52 7.11
CA ILE A 229 -2.26 31.02 5.74
C ILE A 229 -2.75 29.93 4.81
N ASP A 230 -3.76 30.22 4.00
CA ASP A 230 -4.20 29.33 2.94
C ASP A 230 -3.30 29.48 1.73
N LEU A 231 -2.84 28.35 1.19
CA LEU A 231 -1.98 28.32 0.01
C LEU A 231 -2.79 28.12 -1.27
N PRO A 232 -2.37 28.73 -2.39
CA PRO A 232 -2.92 28.43 -3.70
C PRO A 232 -2.82 26.93 -4.02
N GLY A 233 -3.88 26.34 -4.59
CA GLY A 233 -3.89 24.92 -4.95
C GLY A 233 -4.10 23.96 -3.77
N GLY A 234 -4.41 24.47 -2.57
CA GLY A 234 -4.83 23.69 -1.40
C GLY A 234 -3.75 23.53 -0.34
N GLY A 235 -4.20 23.28 0.90
CA GLY A 235 -3.34 23.20 2.09
C GLY A 235 -3.20 24.55 2.80
N SER A 236 -2.58 24.53 3.97
CA SER A 236 -2.36 25.71 4.79
C SER A 236 -1.03 25.66 5.53
N VAL A 237 -0.56 26.82 5.95
CA VAL A 237 0.66 27.01 6.75
C VAL A 237 0.28 27.72 8.05
N ALA A 238 0.67 27.13 9.17
CA ALA A 238 0.55 27.74 10.49
C ALA A 238 1.91 28.28 10.95
N ALA A 239 1.96 29.58 11.21
CA ALA A 239 3.11 30.28 11.76
C ALA A 239 2.82 30.81 13.18
N ILE A 240 3.82 30.76 14.05
CA ILE A 240 3.76 31.42 15.36
C ILE A 240 4.75 32.58 15.32
N VAL A 241 4.24 33.81 15.41
CA VAL A 241 5.04 35.04 15.48
C VAL A 241 4.76 35.75 16.80
N THR A 242 5.59 36.73 17.19
CA THR A 242 5.29 37.54 18.38
C THR A 242 4.06 38.41 18.12
N ARG A 243 3.28 38.69 19.18
CA ARG A 243 2.13 39.61 19.09
C ARG A 243 2.55 40.98 18.56
N GLU A 244 3.69 41.47 19.02
CA GLU A 244 4.29 42.72 18.56
C GLU A 244 4.57 42.70 17.05
N SER A 245 5.18 41.64 16.52
CA SER A 245 5.43 41.51 15.08
C SER A 245 4.14 41.49 14.28
N SER A 246 3.14 40.73 14.72
CA SER A 246 1.84 40.67 14.06
C SER A 246 1.18 42.05 13.96
N ASN A 247 1.22 42.82 15.06
CA ASN A 247 0.66 44.16 15.12
C ASN A 247 1.45 45.16 14.27
N ALA A 248 2.79 45.14 14.38
CA ALA A 248 3.68 46.03 13.63
C ALA A 248 3.60 45.81 12.11
N MET A 249 3.41 44.56 11.68
CA MET A 249 3.22 44.21 10.28
C MET A 249 1.80 44.47 9.76
N GLY A 250 0.85 44.82 10.64
CA GLY A 250 -0.55 45.05 10.25
C GLY A 250 -1.21 43.82 9.65
N LEU A 251 -0.88 42.61 10.15
CA LEU A 251 -1.45 41.37 9.61
C LEU A 251 -2.97 41.35 9.80
N ALA A 252 -3.70 41.09 8.73
CA ALA A 252 -5.16 41.02 8.73
C ALA A 252 -5.64 39.81 7.92
N VAL A 253 -6.74 39.21 8.36
CA VAL A 253 -7.42 38.14 7.60
C VAL A 253 -7.82 38.68 6.22
N GLY A 254 -7.60 37.87 5.18
CA GLY A 254 -7.74 38.25 3.78
C GLY A 254 -6.51 38.92 3.18
N GLY A 255 -5.53 39.34 4.00
CA GLY A 255 -4.27 39.90 3.54
C GLY A 255 -3.36 38.86 2.90
N THR A 256 -2.56 39.27 1.92
CA THR A 256 -1.51 38.41 1.34
C THR A 256 -0.26 38.45 2.21
N VAL A 257 0.36 37.28 2.41
CA VAL A 257 1.62 37.16 3.18
C VAL A 257 2.45 36.00 2.62
N THR A 258 3.76 36.09 2.76
CA THR A 258 4.70 35.01 2.42
C THR A 258 5.26 34.38 3.68
N ALA A 259 5.02 33.08 3.85
CA ALA A 259 5.65 32.25 4.86
C ALA A 259 7.03 31.79 4.37
N MET A 260 8.07 32.05 5.15
CA MET A 260 9.45 31.74 4.80
C MET A 260 10.13 30.92 5.89
N PHE A 261 10.93 29.93 5.50
CA PHE A 261 11.72 29.14 6.45
C PHE A 261 12.96 28.56 5.79
N LYS A 262 13.95 28.25 6.63
CA LYS A 262 15.22 27.66 6.19
C LYS A 262 15.02 26.20 5.80
N ALA A 263 15.76 25.75 4.79
CA ALA A 263 15.78 24.34 4.41
C ALA A 263 16.31 23.44 5.56
N SER A 264 17.20 23.97 6.39
CA SER A 264 17.71 23.28 7.60
C SER A 264 16.71 23.22 8.76
N SER A 265 15.55 23.89 8.65
CA SER A 265 14.46 23.79 9.64
C SER A 265 13.40 22.77 9.26
N VAL A 266 13.60 22.08 8.14
CA VAL A 266 12.70 21.05 7.64
C VAL A 266 13.21 19.68 8.08
N ILE A 267 12.39 18.95 8.82
CA ILE A 267 12.65 17.55 9.13
C ILE A 267 11.96 16.71 8.06
N VAL A 268 12.64 15.68 7.56
CA VAL A 268 12.13 14.80 6.51
C VAL A 268 11.89 13.42 7.10
N GLY A 269 10.78 12.80 6.73
CA GLY A 269 10.54 11.40 6.99
C GLY A 269 9.91 10.69 5.80
N VAL A 270 9.90 9.36 5.85
CA VAL A 270 9.29 8.49 4.84
C VAL A 270 8.18 7.65 5.47
N PRO A 271 7.15 7.24 4.73
CA PRO A 271 6.11 6.34 5.25
C PRO A 271 6.70 5.02 5.76
N ALA A 272 6.48 4.70 7.05
CA ALA A 272 7.15 3.64 7.83
C ALA A 272 6.64 2.22 7.63
#